data_AF-A0A4Q3EMV5-F1
#
_entry.id   AF-A0A4Q3EMV5-F1
#
_cell.length_a   1.000
_cell.length_b   1.000
_cell.length_c   1.000
_cell.angle_alpha   90.00
_cell.angle_beta   90.00
_cell.angle_gamma   90.00
#
_symmetry.space_group_name_H-M   'P 1'
#
loop_
_entity.id
_entity.type
_entity.pdbx_description
1 polymer ?
#
loop_
_entity_poly.entity_id
_entity_poly.type
_entity_poly.pdbx_seq_one_letter_code
_entity_poly.pdbx_strand_id
1 'polypeptide(L)'
;MAIVALSQAFIASMLIGVEFFGTRVGSSPFILLREAIEGPVFSRPDYLNYIKDGNGLNPLLQNYWMVIHPPTLFLGFASMVVPFAYAIAGLWQRRYKDWIKPAITYSLFAVMVLGTGIIMGSFWAYESLNFGGFWAWDPVENASFIPWLTLIAGVHVLIVYKNTGHSYFTASFLVIISFILVLYASFLTRSGILGETSVHAFTDLGMSWQLLVFLFVFIAISIWLLVSRWKELPITKKDEETYSREFWMFVGAVFLALACLQLVIVTSIPVWNAIFGTKMAPPAEPVRLYNIVQSAFAVVITLLMGFAQFLKYKRTDATTFLIRSVVYLVFAALITGVIIWVSGLYHTQTVYTLVIFGSVYAVLANATYLADIFKGKTKLVGSAVAHIGFALLLIGAVIAAGTSKVITINDSGVGFGTEFEKVGNSRENLRLDFNTPTKV
;
A
#
# COMPACT_ATOMS: atom_id res chain seq x y z
N MET A 1 -19.39 -17.67 2.89
CA MET A 1 -18.95 -18.13 4.23
C MET A 1 -17.78 -19.10 4.18
N ALA A 2 -17.77 -20.15 3.35
CA ALA A 2 -16.67 -21.13 3.31
C ALA A 2 -15.25 -20.53 3.29
N ILE A 3 -15.00 -19.53 2.45
CA ILE A 3 -13.68 -18.87 2.35
C ILE A 3 -13.32 -18.08 3.62
N VAL A 4 -14.28 -17.39 4.22
CA VAL A 4 -14.07 -16.66 5.48
C VAL A 4 -13.79 -17.65 6.62
N ALA A 5 -14.55 -18.75 6.70
CA ALA A 5 -14.34 -19.80 7.68
C ALA A 5 -12.97 -20.49 7.50
N LEU A 6 -12.54 -20.72 6.27
CA LEU A 6 -11.20 -21.26 5.98
C LEU A 6 -10.09 -20.31 6.45
N SER A 7 -10.23 -19.01 6.16
CA SER A 7 -9.29 -17.99 6.64
C SER A 7 -9.25 -17.94 8.17
N GLN A 8 -10.42 -17.99 8.82
CA GLN A 8 -10.53 -18.06 10.28
C GLN A 8 -9.89 -19.33 10.85
N ALA A 9 -10.04 -20.48 10.20
CA ALA A 9 -9.41 -21.72 10.62
C ALA A 9 -7.88 -21.63 10.59
N PHE A 10 -7.30 -21.06 9.54
CA PHE A 10 -5.86 -20.77 9.48
C PHE A 10 -5.43 -19.84 10.60
N ILE A 11 -6.09 -18.68 10.77
CA ILE A 11 -5.74 -17.70 11.81
C ILE A 11 -5.88 -18.32 13.21
N ALA A 12 -6.96 -19.06 13.47
CA ALA A 12 -7.16 -19.76 14.73
C ALA A 12 -6.06 -20.80 14.98
N SER A 13 -5.66 -21.55 13.96
CA SER A 13 -4.55 -22.53 14.08
C SER A 13 -3.22 -21.87 14.46
N MET A 14 -3.01 -20.61 14.10
CA MET A 14 -1.81 -19.86 14.46
C MET A 14 -1.81 -19.41 15.93
N LEU A 15 -2.94 -19.49 16.63
CA LEU A 15 -3.07 -19.13 18.05
C LEU A 15 -3.07 -20.35 18.99
N ILE A 16 -3.08 -21.58 18.47
CA ILE A 16 -3.19 -22.81 19.26
C ILE A 16 -1.95 -23.01 20.14
N GLY A 17 -0.74 -22.91 19.58
CA GLY A 17 0.51 -23.04 20.32
C GLY A 17 0.81 -24.44 20.84
N VAL A 18 0.41 -25.50 20.12
CA VAL A 18 0.59 -26.91 20.51
C VAL A 18 1.69 -27.55 19.67
N GLU A 19 2.49 -28.42 20.29
CA GLU A 19 3.43 -29.28 19.56
C GLU A 19 2.73 -30.53 19.04
N PHE A 20 2.86 -30.78 17.74
CA PHE A 20 2.30 -31.94 17.07
C PHE A 20 3.42 -32.65 16.29
N PHE A 21 3.72 -33.89 16.66
CA PHE A 21 4.81 -34.70 16.07
C PHE A 21 6.18 -33.96 16.00
N GLY A 22 6.54 -33.22 17.06
CA GLY A 22 7.79 -32.47 17.13
C GLY A 22 7.80 -31.18 16.30
N THR A 23 6.67 -30.78 15.70
CA THR A 23 6.50 -29.49 15.03
C THR A 23 5.53 -28.62 15.81
N ARG A 24 5.92 -27.39 16.12
CA ARG A 24 5.04 -26.43 16.79
C ARG A 24 4.01 -25.84 15.83
N VAL A 25 2.74 -25.92 16.20
CA VAL A 25 1.60 -25.35 15.45
C VAL A 25 1.05 -24.16 16.23
N GLY A 26 1.28 -22.97 15.69
CA GLY A 26 0.88 -21.70 16.26
C GLY A 26 1.77 -21.23 17.40
N SER A 27 1.48 -20.03 17.88
CA SER A 27 2.09 -19.44 19.07
C SER A 27 0.98 -19.05 20.04
N SER A 28 0.96 -19.68 21.21
CA SER A 28 0.02 -19.34 22.27
C SER A 28 0.41 -17.99 22.85
N PRO A 29 -0.51 -17.01 22.94
CA PRO A 29 -0.25 -15.73 23.61
C PRO A 29 -0.09 -15.90 25.14
N PHE A 30 -0.36 -17.09 25.67
CA PHE A 30 -0.28 -17.43 27.09
C PHE A 30 0.97 -18.24 27.44
N ILE A 31 1.89 -18.46 26.49
CA ILE A 31 3.18 -19.12 26.80
C ILE A 31 3.95 -18.29 27.83
N LEU A 32 4.53 -18.96 28.83
CA LEU A 32 5.35 -18.27 29.82
C LEU A 32 6.66 -17.79 29.18
N LEU A 33 7.14 -16.62 29.59
CA LEU A 33 8.38 -16.05 29.04
C LEU A 33 9.58 -17.02 29.15
N ARG A 34 9.66 -17.75 30.27
CA ARG A 34 10.69 -18.77 30.53
C ARG A 34 10.65 -19.98 29.59
N GLU A 35 9.50 -20.22 28.96
CA GLU A 35 9.26 -21.30 27.98
C GLU A 35 9.40 -20.80 26.54
N ALA A 36 9.30 -19.48 26.32
CA ALA A 36 9.41 -18.85 25.02
C ALA A 36 10.83 -18.38 24.68
N ILE A 37 11.65 -18.05 25.69
CA ILE A 37 13.00 -17.50 25.50
C ILE A 37 13.98 -18.26 26.39
N GLU A 38 15.07 -18.72 25.80
CA GLU A 38 16.21 -19.23 26.55
C GLU A 38 17.00 -18.06 27.16
N GLY A 39 17.02 -18.00 28.49
CA GLY A 39 17.66 -16.92 29.23
C GLY A 39 18.37 -17.46 30.47
N PRO A 40 19.65 -17.10 30.72
CA PRO A 40 20.36 -17.53 31.93
C PRO A 40 19.62 -17.21 33.23
N VAL A 41 18.82 -16.13 33.23
CA VAL A 41 18.00 -15.72 34.37
C VAL A 41 16.95 -16.78 34.75
N PHE A 42 16.41 -17.52 33.79
CA PHE A 42 15.38 -18.56 34.02
C PHE A 42 15.95 -19.86 34.60
N SER A 43 17.28 -20.03 34.61
CA SER A 43 17.94 -21.14 35.31
C SER A 43 17.89 -20.99 36.84
N ARG A 44 17.58 -19.79 37.35
CA ARG A 44 17.49 -19.51 38.78
C ARG A 44 16.06 -19.74 39.29
N PRO A 45 15.86 -20.48 40.39
CA PRO A 45 14.53 -20.70 40.97
C PRO A 45 13.82 -19.41 41.41
N ASP A 46 14.59 -18.38 41.77
CA ASP A 46 14.14 -17.10 42.30
C ASP A 46 14.13 -15.98 41.24
N TYR A 47 14.11 -16.32 39.94
CA TYR A 47 14.17 -15.37 38.82
C TYR A 47 13.15 -14.22 38.91
N LEU A 48 11.98 -14.46 39.51
CA LEU A 48 10.92 -13.46 39.71
C LEU A 48 11.33 -12.33 40.68
N ASN A 49 12.30 -12.56 41.57
CA ASN A 49 12.84 -11.50 42.43
C ASN A 49 13.65 -10.47 41.64
N TYR A 50 14.21 -10.87 40.49
CA TYR A 50 15.02 -10.04 39.61
C TYR A 50 14.20 -9.39 38.49
N ILE A 51 13.09 -10.00 38.08
CA ILE A 51 12.20 -9.50 37.02
C ILE A 51 10.89 -9.04 37.66
N LYS A 52 10.90 -7.83 38.23
CA LYS A 52 9.71 -7.22 38.86
C LYS A 52 8.78 -6.55 37.87
N ASP A 53 9.34 -6.01 36.79
CA ASP A 53 8.61 -5.32 35.74
C ASP A 53 9.32 -5.53 34.39
N GLY A 54 8.57 -5.38 33.29
CA GLY A 54 9.15 -5.37 31.95
C GLY A 54 9.78 -4.02 31.63
N ASN A 55 10.69 -3.98 30.65
CA ASN A 55 11.31 -2.74 30.15
C ASN A 55 10.32 -1.79 29.46
N GLY A 56 9.03 -2.14 29.38
CA GLY A 56 8.02 -1.43 28.61
C GLY A 56 8.28 -1.49 27.11
N LEU A 57 7.54 -0.67 26.37
CA LEU A 57 7.78 -0.46 24.95
C LEU A 57 8.98 0.46 24.76
N ASN A 58 9.73 0.24 23.68
CA ASN A 58 10.71 1.21 23.19
C ASN A 58 10.06 2.61 23.12
N PRO A 59 10.69 3.69 23.63
CA PRO A 59 10.15 5.05 23.57
C PRO A 59 9.64 5.47 22.19
N LEU A 60 10.26 5.01 21.09
CA LEU A 60 9.82 5.28 19.71
C LEU A 60 8.43 4.71 19.39
N LEU A 61 8.01 3.68 20.12
CA LEU A 61 6.71 3.03 19.98
C LEU A 61 5.63 3.65 20.89
N GLN A 62 6.01 4.55 21.80
CA GLN A 62 5.08 5.22 22.72
C GLN A 62 4.47 6.47 22.08
N ASN A 63 3.78 6.30 20.95
CA ASN A 63 3.11 7.38 20.21
C ASN A 63 1.63 7.03 19.99
N TYR A 64 0.73 8.01 20.03
CA TYR A 64 -0.70 7.78 19.78
C TYR A 64 -0.96 7.16 18.40
N TRP A 65 -0.21 7.56 17.37
CA TRP A 65 -0.32 6.95 16.05
C TRP A 65 0.00 5.45 16.07
N MET A 66 0.96 4.98 16.88
CA MET A 66 1.24 3.53 17.07
C MET A 66 0.05 2.77 17.63
N VAL A 67 -0.81 3.42 18.40
CA VAL A 67 -1.99 2.77 18.98
C VAL A 67 -3.07 2.57 17.92
N ILE A 68 -3.29 3.56 17.05
CA ILE A 68 -4.43 3.58 16.13
C ILE A 68 -4.12 3.06 14.72
N HIS A 69 -2.89 3.21 14.23
CA HIS A 69 -2.56 2.86 12.86
C HIS A 69 -2.55 1.33 12.64
N PRO A 70 -1.95 0.48 13.50
CA PRO A 70 -1.90 -0.96 13.24
C PRO A 70 -3.30 -1.59 13.23
N PRO A 71 -4.21 -1.31 14.19
CA PRO A 71 -5.59 -1.81 14.11
C PRO A 71 -6.31 -1.38 12.83
N THR A 72 -6.12 -0.13 12.39
CA THR A 72 -6.73 0.38 11.15
C THR A 72 -6.17 -0.33 9.92
N LEU A 73 -4.85 -0.50 9.84
CA LEU A 73 -4.17 -1.22 8.76
C LEU A 73 -4.62 -2.69 8.70
N PHE A 74 -4.65 -3.38 9.85
CA PHE A 74 -5.10 -4.77 9.93
C PHE A 74 -6.58 -4.93 9.61
N LEU A 75 -7.44 -3.97 9.97
CA LEU A 75 -8.83 -3.94 9.52
C LEU A 75 -8.91 -3.84 7.99
N GLY A 76 -8.06 -2.99 7.38
CA GLY A 76 -7.93 -2.88 5.92
C GLY A 76 -7.54 -4.21 5.27
N PHE A 77 -6.51 -4.88 5.79
CA PHE A 77 -6.08 -6.21 5.35
C PHE A 77 -7.18 -7.26 5.49
N ALA A 78 -7.78 -7.36 6.68
CA ALA A 78 -8.85 -8.32 6.95
C ALA A 78 -10.04 -8.11 6.02
N SER A 79 -10.38 -6.85 5.72
CA SER A 79 -11.51 -6.51 4.85
C SER A 79 -11.35 -7.01 3.42
N MET A 80 -10.11 -7.20 2.92
CA MET A 80 -9.86 -7.73 1.58
C MET A 80 -10.30 -9.19 1.40
N VAL A 81 -10.49 -9.95 2.49
CA VAL A 81 -11.04 -11.32 2.40
C VAL A 81 -12.45 -11.33 1.82
N VAL A 82 -13.22 -10.26 2.01
CA VAL A 82 -14.62 -10.19 1.60
C VAL A 82 -14.77 -10.11 0.07
N PRO A 83 -14.16 -9.14 -0.64
CA PRO A 83 -14.22 -9.13 -2.11
C PRO A 83 -13.55 -10.38 -2.71
N PHE A 84 -12.47 -10.91 -2.10
CA PHE A 84 -11.88 -12.19 -2.48
C PHE A 84 -12.90 -13.35 -2.38
N ALA A 85 -13.61 -13.47 -1.25
CA ALA A 85 -14.61 -14.51 -1.04
C ALA A 85 -15.76 -14.40 -2.04
N TYR A 86 -16.18 -13.19 -2.41
CA TYR A 86 -17.16 -12.96 -3.47
C TYR A 86 -16.65 -13.42 -4.84
N ALA A 87 -15.42 -13.08 -5.22
CA ALA A 87 -14.82 -13.52 -6.48
C ALA A 87 -14.72 -15.06 -6.56
N ILE A 88 -14.21 -15.70 -5.50
CA ILE A 88 -14.12 -17.16 -5.40
C ILE A 88 -15.51 -17.81 -5.43
N ALA A 89 -16.49 -17.27 -4.71
CA ALA A 89 -17.86 -17.79 -4.75
C ALA A 89 -18.50 -17.64 -6.14
N GLY A 90 -18.24 -16.53 -6.84
CA GLY A 90 -18.67 -16.31 -8.22
C GLY A 90 -18.12 -17.36 -9.18
N LEU A 91 -16.83 -17.69 -9.06
CA LEU A 91 -16.17 -18.75 -9.85
C LEU A 91 -16.68 -20.16 -9.50
N TRP A 92 -16.80 -20.47 -8.21
CA TRP A 92 -17.24 -21.78 -7.73
C TRP A 92 -18.70 -22.05 -8.15
N GLN A 93 -19.60 -21.09 -7.93
CA GLN A 93 -21.02 -21.24 -8.20
C GLN A 93 -21.40 -20.89 -9.64
N ARG A 94 -20.44 -20.49 -10.48
CA ARG A 94 -20.64 -20.07 -11.87
C ARG A 94 -21.61 -18.88 -12.01
N ARG A 95 -21.62 -18.01 -11.00
CA ARG A 95 -22.45 -16.80 -10.93
C ARG A 95 -21.59 -15.56 -11.16
N TYR A 96 -21.16 -15.37 -12.41
CA TYR A 96 -20.11 -14.41 -12.76
C TYR A 96 -20.51 -12.93 -12.61
N LYS A 97 -21.80 -12.59 -12.59
CA LYS A 97 -22.26 -11.19 -12.46
C LYS A 97 -22.62 -10.80 -11.03
N ASP A 98 -23.16 -11.74 -10.25
CA ASP A 98 -23.78 -11.47 -8.95
C ASP A 98 -22.79 -10.93 -7.91
N TRP A 99 -21.54 -11.39 -7.98
CA TRP A 99 -20.50 -11.05 -7.02
C TRP A 99 -19.90 -9.64 -7.20
N ILE A 100 -20.08 -9.03 -8.39
CA ILE A 100 -19.43 -7.76 -8.77
C ILE A 100 -19.90 -6.60 -7.91
N LYS A 101 -21.22 -6.43 -7.74
CA LYS A 101 -21.79 -5.32 -6.97
C LYS A 101 -21.37 -5.35 -5.49
N PRO A 102 -21.49 -6.47 -4.75
CA PRO A 102 -20.99 -6.52 -3.39
C PRO A 102 -19.46 -6.39 -3.33
N ALA A 103 -18.71 -6.99 -4.25
CA ALA A 103 -17.26 -6.84 -4.28
C ALA A 103 -16.82 -5.38 -4.43
N ILE A 104 -17.44 -4.57 -5.31
CA ILE A 104 -17.13 -3.13 -5.41
C ILE A 104 -17.31 -2.42 -4.06
N THR A 105 -18.39 -2.73 -3.34
CA THR A 105 -18.70 -2.06 -2.06
C THR A 105 -17.64 -2.38 -1.01
N TYR A 106 -17.30 -3.66 -0.85
CA TYR A 106 -16.28 -4.07 0.12
C TYR A 106 -14.86 -3.72 -0.30
N SER A 107 -14.55 -3.71 -1.61
CA SER A 107 -13.25 -3.25 -2.10
C SER A 107 -13.06 -1.76 -1.83
N LEU A 108 -14.09 -0.92 -2.02
CA LEU A 108 -14.02 0.51 -1.66
C LEU A 108 -13.81 0.72 -0.16
N PHE A 109 -14.50 -0.06 0.68
CA PHE A 109 -14.28 -0.04 2.13
C PHE A 109 -12.84 -0.44 2.48
N ALA A 110 -12.34 -1.55 1.95
CA ALA A 110 -10.98 -2.03 2.20
C ALA A 110 -9.91 -1.04 1.71
N VAL A 111 -10.08 -0.46 0.51
CA VAL A 111 -9.18 0.58 -0.03
C VAL A 111 -9.15 1.81 0.87
N MET A 112 -10.31 2.28 1.32
CA MET A 112 -10.40 3.45 2.20
C MET A 112 -9.71 3.18 3.54
N VAL A 113 -10.09 2.09 4.23
CA VAL A 113 -9.55 1.76 5.55
C VAL A 113 -8.05 1.46 5.50
N LEU A 114 -7.59 0.67 4.52
CA LEU A 114 -6.17 0.38 4.37
C LEU A 114 -5.40 1.66 4.00
N GLY A 115 -5.92 2.50 3.10
CA GLY A 115 -5.29 3.77 2.75
C GLY A 115 -5.17 4.71 3.96
N THR A 116 -6.19 4.78 4.81
CA THR A 116 -6.14 5.51 6.07
C THR A 116 -5.07 4.95 7.00
N GLY A 117 -4.99 3.62 7.16
CA GLY A 117 -3.96 2.97 7.96
C GLY A 117 -2.54 3.26 7.47
N ILE A 118 -2.32 3.25 6.14
CA ILE A 118 -1.05 3.60 5.51
C ILE A 118 -0.68 5.06 5.83
N ILE A 119 -1.60 6.00 5.62
CA ILE A 119 -1.37 7.43 5.91
C ILE A 119 -1.06 7.66 7.40
N MET A 120 -1.80 7.00 8.31
CA MET A 120 -1.53 7.09 9.75
C MET A 120 -0.15 6.52 10.10
N GLY A 121 0.26 5.42 9.46
CA GLY A 121 1.61 4.86 9.58
C GLY A 121 2.68 5.86 9.12
N SER A 122 2.45 6.53 7.98
CA SER A 122 3.33 7.59 7.48
C SER A 122 3.49 8.76 8.45
N PHE A 123 2.41 9.19 9.11
CA PHE A 123 2.47 10.23 10.14
C PHE A 123 3.24 9.77 11.38
N TRP A 124 3.00 8.55 11.85
CA TRP A 124 3.79 7.99 12.94
C TRP A 124 5.28 7.95 12.60
N ALA A 125 5.61 7.43 11.42
CA ALA A 125 6.97 7.35 10.92
C ALA A 125 7.59 8.74 10.84
N TYR A 126 6.87 9.73 10.33
CA TYR A 126 7.35 11.12 10.30
C TYR A 126 7.64 11.70 11.70
N GLU A 127 6.79 11.43 12.68
CA GLU A 127 6.95 11.98 14.04
C GLU A 127 7.99 11.24 14.89
N SER A 128 8.09 9.92 14.69
CA SER A 128 8.84 9.04 15.59
C SER A 128 10.10 8.50 14.95
N LEU A 129 10.16 8.44 13.62
CA LEU A 129 11.30 7.95 12.86
C LEU A 129 11.90 9.12 12.08
N ASN A 130 13.22 9.20 12.05
CA ASN A 130 13.91 10.35 11.49
C ASN A 130 14.02 10.28 9.96
N PHE A 131 12.91 9.98 9.27
CA PHE A 131 12.83 9.65 7.84
C PHE A 131 13.17 10.84 6.92
N GLY A 132 13.30 12.06 7.47
CA GLY A 132 13.53 13.28 6.71
C GLY A 132 12.35 13.67 5.80
N GLY A 133 11.21 12.96 5.91
CA GLY A 133 10.01 13.12 5.11
C GLY A 133 8.90 12.17 5.59
N PHE A 134 7.70 12.28 5.01
CA PHE A 134 6.55 11.49 5.45
C PHE A 134 6.55 10.03 4.93
N TRP A 135 7.47 9.67 4.02
CA TRP A 135 7.56 8.33 3.44
C TRP A 135 9.01 8.00 3.07
N ALA A 136 9.53 6.85 3.51
CA ALA A 136 10.91 6.42 3.26
C ALA A 136 11.04 5.06 2.56
N TRP A 137 9.93 4.49 2.08
CA TRP A 137 9.92 3.20 1.37
C TRP A 137 10.46 2.03 2.19
N ASP A 138 10.23 2.04 3.50
CA ASP A 138 10.60 0.91 4.35
C ASP A 138 9.90 -0.38 3.86
N PRO A 139 10.57 -1.55 3.86
CA PRO A 139 10.00 -2.78 3.32
C PRO A 139 8.64 -3.20 3.90
N VAL A 140 8.36 -2.92 5.18
CA VAL A 140 7.08 -3.24 5.81
C VAL A 140 6.00 -2.23 5.41
N GLU A 141 6.35 -0.95 5.28
CA GLU A 141 5.45 0.06 4.70
C GLU A 141 5.08 -0.34 3.25
N ASN A 142 6.07 -0.72 2.44
CA ASN A 142 5.86 -1.22 1.07
C ASN A 142 4.96 -2.45 1.03
N ALA A 143 5.13 -3.38 1.97
CA ALA A 143 4.29 -4.58 2.08
C ALA A 143 2.81 -4.23 2.27
N SER A 144 2.49 -3.15 2.96
CA SER A 144 1.10 -2.67 3.10
C SER A 144 0.56 -1.95 1.86
N PHE A 145 1.45 -1.27 1.11
CA PHE A 145 1.09 -0.50 -0.09
C PHE A 145 0.81 -1.40 -1.31
N ILE A 146 1.50 -2.54 -1.42
CA ILE A 146 1.35 -3.54 -2.49
C ILE A 146 -0.11 -4.04 -2.69
N PRO A 147 -0.81 -4.59 -1.67
CA PRO A 147 -2.20 -5.02 -1.83
C PRO A 147 -3.16 -3.85 -2.02
N TRP A 148 -2.81 -2.65 -1.53
CA TRP A 148 -3.62 -1.45 -1.73
C TRP A 148 -3.66 -1.01 -3.21
N LEU A 149 -2.50 -0.94 -3.86
CA LEU A 149 -2.39 -0.60 -5.29
C LEU A 149 -3.16 -1.57 -6.18
N THR A 150 -3.01 -2.87 -5.93
CA THR A 150 -3.71 -3.90 -6.71
C THR A 150 -5.21 -3.87 -6.51
N LEU A 151 -5.68 -3.57 -5.29
CA LEU A 151 -7.12 -3.46 -5.05
C LEU A 151 -7.72 -2.18 -5.64
N ILE A 152 -6.99 -1.06 -5.65
CA ILE A 152 -7.42 0.16 -6.37
C ILE A 152 -7.58 -0.14 -7.85
N ALA A 153 -6.59 -0.80 -8.47
CA ALA A 153 -6.69 -1.25 -9.85
C ALA A 153 -7.92 -2.15 -10.02
N GLY A 154 -8.13 -3.11 -9.12
CA GLY A 154 -9.29 -3.99 -9.10
C GLY A 154 -10.63 -3.26 -9.02
N VAL A 155 -10.76 -2.22 -8.19
CA VAL A 155 -11.97 -1.37 -8.09
C VAL A 155 -12.28 -0.72 -9.43
N HIS A 156 -11.28 -0.15 -10.11
CA HIS A 156 -11.49 0.51 -11.40
C HIS A 156 -11.94 -0.48 -12.47
N VAL A 157 -11.31 -1.65 -12.55
CA VAL A 157 -11.69 -2.68 -13.53
C VAL A 157 -13.04 -3.33 -13.19
N LEU A 158 -13.40 -3.49 -11.92
CA LEU A 158 -14.75 -3.90 -11.51
C LEU A 158 -15.82 -2.91 -11.97
N ILE A 159 -15.55 -1.60 -11.85
CA ILE A 159 -16.44 -0.54 -12.33
C ILE A 159 -16.54 -0.59 -13.86
N VAL A 160 -15.45 -0.84 -14.59
CA VAL A 160 -15.48 -1.07 -16.04
C VAL A 160 -16.40 -2.24 -16.38
N TYR A 161 -16.17 -3.42 -15.79
CA TYR A 161 -16.99 -4.60 -16.05
C TYR A 161 -18.47 -4.36 -15.75
N LYS A 162 -18.78 -3.69 -14.63
CA LYS A 162 -20.15 -3.35 -14.25
C LYS A 162 -20.87 -2.47 -15.30
N ASN A 163 -20.15 -1.56 -15.96
CA ASN A 163 -20.75 -0.60 -16.90
C ASN A 163 -20.73 -1.08 -18.37
N THR A 164 -19.73 -1.88 -18.76
CA THR A 164 -19.50 -2.23 -20.18
C THR A 164 -19.46 -3.72 -20.44
N GLY A 165 -19.29 -4.55 -19.42
CA GLY A 165 -19.09 -5.99 -19.54
C GLY A 165 -17.68 -6.40 -19.96
N HIS A 166 -16.73 -5.48 -20.12
CA HIS A 166 -15.34 -5.78 -20.47
C HIS A 166 -14.47 -6.10 -19.25
N SER A 167 -13.33 -6.74 -19.50
CA SER A 167 -12.25 -6.95 -18.51
C SER A 167 -12.63 -7.83 -17.29
N TYR A 168 -13.58 -8.76 -17.43
CA TYR A 168 -13.99 -9.66 -16.33
C TYR A 168 -12.82 -10.41 -15.68
N PHE A 169 -11.97 -11.02 -16.52
CA PHE A 169 -10.82 -11.78 -16.04
C PHE A 169 -9.90 -10.90 -15.21
N THR A 170 -9.55 -9.71 -15.73
CA THR A 170 -8.68 -8.77 -15.04
C THR A 170 -9.29 -8.27 -13.73
N ALA A 171 -10.60 -7.97 -13.70
CA ALA A 171 -11.30 -7.60 -12.45
C ALA A 171 -11.21 -8.72 -11.41
N SER A 172 -11.47 -9.96 -11.83
CA SER A 172 -11.40 -11.13 -10.96
C SER A 172 -9.98 -11.36 -10.45
N PHE A 173 -9.00 -11.31 -11.36
CA PHE A 173 -7.59 -11.49 -11.04
C PHE A 173 -7.08 -10.44 -10.06
N LEU A 174 -7.36 -9.15 -10.28
CA LEU A 174 -6.89 -8.07 -9.41
C LEU A 174 -7.48 -8.17 -8.00
N VAL A 175 -8.77 -8.51 -7.87
CA VAL A 175 -9.38 -8.75 -6.55
C VAL A 175 -8.76 -9.97 -5.86
N ILE A 176 -8.54 -11.06 -6.61
CA ILE A 176 -7.96 -12.29 -6.08
C ILE A 176 -6.51 -12.06 -5.61
N ILE A 177 -5.68 -11.45 -6.46
CA ILE A 177 -4.27 -11.22 -6.16
C ILE A 177 -4.11 -10.22 -5.01
N SER A 178 -5.01 -9.24 -4.84
CA SER A 178 -4.95 -8.30 -3.70
C SER A 178 -4.97 -9.02 -2.36
N PHE A 179 -5.86 -10.01 -2.17
CA PHE A 179 -5.91 -10.79 -0.93
C PHE A 179 -4.73 -11.74 -0.79
N ILE A 180 -4.27 -12.37 -1.88
CA ILE A 180 -3.04 -13.18 -1.88
C ILE A 180 -1.84 -12.32 -1.45
N LEU A 181 -1.77 -11.06 -1.92
CA LEU A 181 -0.73 -10.11 -1.54
C LEU A 181 -0.86 -9.64 -0.09
N VAL A 182 -2.04 -9.65 0.52
CA VAL A 182 -2.19 -9.46 1.98
C VAL A 182 -1.55 -10.62 2.75
N LEU A 183 -1.76 -11.87 2.32
CA LEU A 183 -1.11 -13.04 2.94
C LEU A 183 0.41 -12.98 2.73
N TYR A 184 0.85 -12.55 1.55
CA TYR A 184 2.27 -12.34 1.26
C TYR A 184 2.89 -11.22 2.11
N ALA A 185 2.21 -10.08 2.27
CA ALA A 185 2.62 -9.00 3.15
C ALA A 185 2.70 -9.47 4.61
N SER A 186 1.76 -10.31 5.04
CA SER A 186 1.80 -10.93 6.37
C SER A 186 3.03 -11.84 6.53
N PHE A 187 3.36 -12.64 5.51
CA PHE A 187 4.60 -13.42 5.50
C PHE A 187 5.84 -12.53 5.58
N LEU A 188 5.95 -11.49 4.73
CA LEU A 188 7.09 -10.58 4.72
C LEU A 188 7.34 -9.93 6.10
N THR A 189 6.26 -9.50 6.75
CA THR A 189 6.34 -8.74 8.00
C THR A 189 6.51 -9.62 9.25
N ARG A 190 6.05 -10.88 9.22
CA ARG A 190 6.00 -11.78 10.41
C ARG A 190 6.95 -12.98 10.37
N SER A 191 7.59 -13.26 9.24
CA SER A 191 8.51 -14.40 9.11
C SER A 191 9.94 -14.12 9.57
N GLY A 192 10.26 -12.87 9.96
CA GLY A 192 11.63 -12.43 10.23
C GLY A 192 12.49 -12.20 8.97
N ILE A 193 12.00 -12.50 7.76
CA ILE A 193 12.75 -12.35 6.50
C ILE A 193 13.20 -10.91 6.23
N LEU A 194 12.49 -9.92 6.78
CA LEU A 194 12.81 -8.49 6.68
C LEU A 194 13.58 -7.94 7.89
N GLY A 195 13.97 -8.79 8.85
CA GLY A 195 14.54 -8.34 10.12
C GLY A 195 15.83 -7.51 10.00
N GLU A 196 16.62 -7.73 8.96
CA GLU A 196 17.85 -6.95 8.71
C GLU A 196 17.60 -5.68 7.89
N THR A 197 16.48 -5.60 7.15
CA THR A 197 16.23 -4.56 6.15
C THR A 197 15.12 -3.60 6.52
N SER A 198 14.36 -3.86 7.59
CA SER A 198 13.26 -3.00 8.05
C SER A 198 13.26 -2.83 9.56
N VAL A 199 13.00 -1.60 10.00
CA VAL A 199 12.84 -1.25 11.42
C VAL A 199 11.46 -1.61 11.97
N HIS A 200 10.50 -1.91 11.09
CA HIS A 200 9.14 -2.30 11.43
C HIS A 200 8.93 -3.82 11.41
N ALA A 201 9.96 -4.59 11.05
CA ALA A 201 9.84 -6.03 10.96
C ALA A 201 9.54 -6.63 12.34
N PHE A 202 8.58 -7.56 12.38
CA PHE A 202 8.29 -8.30 13.59
C PHE A 202 9.28 -9.45 13.75
N THR A 203 9.56 -9.80 15.01
CA THR A 203 10.29 -11.03 15.35
C THR A 203 9.53 -12.26 14.84
N ASP A 204 10.26 -13.24 14.30
CA ASP A 204 9.67 -14.52 13.95
C ASP A 204 9.21 -15.26 15.20
N LEU A 205 7.97 -15.73 15.18
CA LEU A 205 7.34 -16.50 16.25
C LEU A 205 7.32 -18.01 15.93
N GLY A 206 8.06 -18.45 14.92
CA GLY A 206 8.11 -19.85 14.46
C GLY A 206 6.91 -20.26 13.60
N MET A 207 6.12 -19.29 13.13
CA MET A 207 4.87 -19.52 12.37
C MET A 207 5.01 -19.24 10.87
N SER A 208 6.22 -18.95 10.40
CA SER A 208 6.52 -18.65 8.99
C SER A 208 6.03 -19.76 8.04
N TRP A 209 6.18 -21.03 8.41
CA TRP A 209 5.68 -22.15 7.62
C TRP A 209 4.14 -22.19 7.54
N GLN A 210 3.42 -21.86 8.61
CA GLN A 210 1.95 -21.78 8.61
C GLN A 210 1.46 -20.65 7.69
N LEU A 211 2.15 -19.51 7.71
CA LEU A 211 1.87 -18.40 6.79
C LEU A 211 2.08 -18.80 5.33
N LEU A 212 3.13 -19.58 5.02
CA LEU A 212 3.36 -20.12 3.69
C LEU A 212 2.26 -21.11 3.28
N VAL A 213 1.88 -22.05 4.15
CA VAL A 213 0.77 -22.97 3.86
C VAL A 213 -0.53 -22.21 3.61
N PHE A 214 -0.84 -21.22 4.46
CA PHE A 214 -2.01 -20.35 4.29
C PHE A 214 -1.97 -19.65 2.92
N LEU A 215 -0.85 -19.03 2.58
CA LEU A 215 -0.63 -18.38 1.28
C LEU A 215 -0.83 -19.36 0.10
N PHE A 216 -0.15 -20.50 0.11
CA PHE A 216 -0.17 -21.45 -1.00
C PHE A 216 -1.51 -22.15 -1.17
N VAL A 217 -2.26 -22.42 -0.10
CA VAL A 217 -3.62 -22.98 -0.20
C VAL A 217 -4.55 -22.01 -0.93
N PHE A 218 -4.49 -20.72 -0.59
CA PHE A 218 -5.33 -19.72 -1.24
C PHE A 218 -4.91 -19.42 -2.68
N ILE A 219 -3.60 -19.49 -2.98
CA ILE A 219 -3.10 -19.49 -4.37
C ILE A 219 -3.66 -20.68 -5.13
N ALA A 220 -3.56 -21.90 -4.59
CA ALA A 220 -3.99 -23.13 -5.25
C ALA A 220 -5.49 -23.12 -5.55
N ILE A 221 -6.34 -22.74 -4.58
CA ILE A 221 -7.79 -22.60 -4.77
C ILE A 221 -8.10 -21.60 -5.89
N SER A 222 -7.42 -20.45 -5.88
CA SER A 222 -7.63 -19.38 -6.85
C SER A 222 -7.24 -19.79 -8.27
N ILE A 223 -6.06 -20.38 -8.44
CA ILE A 223 -5.58 -20.89 -9.73
C ILE A 223 -6.49 -22.00 -10.23
N TRP A 224 -6.80 -22.98 -9.39
CA TRP A 224 -7.66 -24.10 -9.76
C TRP A 224 -9.03 -23.61 -10.27
N LEU A 225 -9.67 -22.67 -9.57
CA LEU A 225 -10.96 -22.12 -10.00
C LEU A 225 -10.86 -21.27 -11.26
N LEU A 226 -9.84 -20.43 -11.40
CA LEU A 226 -9.66 -19.61 -12.61
C LEU A 226 -9.39 -20.48 -13.84
N VAL A 227 -8.51 -21.49 -13.71
CA VAL A 227 -8.15 -22.39 -14.82
C VAL A 227 -9.31 -23.32 -15.17
N SER A 228 -9.96 -23.94 -14.18
CA SER A 228 -11.08 -24.85 -14.44
C SER A 228 -12.31 -24.15 -15.05
N ARG A 229 -12.49 -22.86 -14.78
CA ARG A 229 -13.58 -22.04 -15.31
C ARG A 229 -13.20 -21.19 -16.51
N TRP A 230 -11.96 -21.27 -17.01
CA TRP A 230 -11.43 -20.39 -18.05
C TRP A 230 -12.35 -20.25 -19.27
N LYS A 231 -12.89 -21.38 -19.76
CA LYS A 231 -13.78 -21.43 -20.94
C LYS A 231 -15.17 -20.86 -20.68
N GLU A 232 -15.61 -20.80 -19.42
CA GLU A 232 -16.92 -20.31 -19.00
C GLU A 232 -16.90 -18.81 -18.63
N LEU A 233 -15.71 -18.20 -18.51
CA LEU A 233 -15.59 -16.81 -18.10
C LEU A 233 -16.21 -15.86 -19.15
N PRO A 234 -16.94 -14.81 -18.73
CA PRO A 234 -17.48 -13.82 -19.64
C PRO A 234 -16.36 -12.91 -20.17
N ILE A 235 -15.60 -13.42 -21.13
CA ILE A 235 -14.51 -12.71 -21.81
C ILE A 235 -15.08 -12.12 -23.10
N THR A 236 -15.16 -10.79 -23.15
CA THR A 236 -15.58 -10.07 -24.36
C THR A 236 -14.48 -10.15 -25.41
N LYS A 237 -14.83 -10.56 -26.64
CA LYS A 237 -13.91 -10.62 -27.79
C LYS A 237 -13.83 -9.31 -28.59
N LYS A 238 -14.64 -8.32 -28.23
CA LYS A 238 -14.67 -7.02 -28.88
C LYS A 238 -13.58 -6.15 -28.27
N ASP A 239 -12.77 -5.53 -29.12
CA ASP A 239 -11.79 -4.55 -28.69
C ASP A 239 -12.48 -3.31 -28.10
N GLU A 240 -11.90 -2.78 -27.02
CA GLU A 240 -12.36 -1.54 -26.41
C GLU A 240 -11.97 -0.36 -27.32
N GLU A 241 -12.92 0.55 -27.60
CA GLU A 241 -12.63 1.73 -28.40
C GLU A 241 -11.64 2.65 -27.65
N THR A 242 -10.61 3.17 -28.33
CA THR A 242 -9.60 4.05 -27.70
C THR A 242 -10.20 5.33 -27.13
N TYR A 243 -11.32 5.82 -27.69
CA TYR A 243 -12.05 7.00 -27.21
C TYR A 243 -13.14 6.66 -26.18
N SER A 244 -12.98 5.55 -25.47
CA SER A 244 -13.88 5.10 -24.42
C SER A 244 -13.24 5.27 -23.03
N ARG A 245 -14.09 5.50 -22.02
CA ARG A 245 -13.64 5.62 -20.64
C ARG A 245 -13.05 4.29 -20.13
N GLU A 246 -13.65 3.16 -20.51
CA GLU A 246 -13.21 1.84 -20.09
C GLU A 246 -11.77 1.52 -20.48
N PHE A 247 -11.38 1.88 -21.71
CA PHE A 247 -10.02 1.66 -22.20
C PHE A 247 -8.98 2.36 -21.33
N TRP A 248 -9.18 3.65 -21.04
CA TRP A 248 -8.22 4.42 -20.26
C TRP A 248 -8.24 4.08 -18.76
N MET A 249 -9.39 3.64 -18.23
CA MET A 249 -9.46 3.07 -16.88
C MET A 249 -8.69 1.74 -16.80
N PHE A 250 -8.77 0.90 -17.84
CA PHE A 250 -7.99 -0.33 -17.92
C PHE A 250 -6.49 -0.04 -18.03
N VAL A 251 -6.08 0.91 -18.88
CA VAL A 251 -4.67 1.36 -18.96
C VAL A 251 -4.18 1.86 -17.61
N GLY A 252 -4.97 2.67 -16.89
CA GLY A 252 -4.63 3.12 -15.54
C GLY A 252 -4.43 1.95 -14.57
N ALA A 253 -5.30 0.93 -14.62
CA ALA A 253 -5.16 -0.28 -13.81
C ALA A 253 -3.87 -1.07 -14.14
N VAL A 254 -3.45 -1.12 -15.41
CA VAL A 254 -2.17 -1.72 -15.82
C VAL A 254 -0.99 -0.94 -15.23
N PHE A 255 -0.99 0.38 -15.30
CA PHE A 255 0.07 1.20 -14.70
C PHE A 255 0.16 1.04 -13.18
N LEU A 256 -0.98 0.94 -12.47
CA LEU A 256 -1.00 0.60 -11.05
C LEU A 256 -0.44 -0.80 -10.76
N ALA A 257 -0.77 -1.78 -11.61
CA ALA A 257 -0.23 -3.14 -11.48
C ALA A 257 1.29 -3.19 -11.74
N LEU A 258 1.80 -2.41 -12.70
CA LEU A 258 3.23 -2.28 -12.97
C LEU A 258 3.97 -1.58 -11.82
N ALA A 259 3.37 -0.53 -11.25
CA ALA A 259 3.88 0.14 -10.05
C ALA A 259 3.97 -0.84 -8.88
N CYS A 260 2.93 -1.65 -8.66
CA CYS A 260 2.94 -2.72 -7.67
C CYS A 260 4.00 -3.79 -7.97
N LEU A 261 4.17 -4.20 -9.23
CA LEU A 261 5.15 -5.21 -9.61
C LEU A 261 6.57 -4.76 -9.27
N GLN A 262 6.91 -3.50 -9.53
CA GLN A 262 8.20 -2.94 -9.13
C GLN A 262 8.41 -3.01 -7.62
N LEU A 263 7.40 -2.66 -6.82
CA LEU A 263 7.49 -2.74 -5.35
C LEU A 263 7.72 -4.17 -4.88
N VAL A 264 6.97 -5.13 -5.42
CA VAL A 264 7.13 -6.54 -5.08
C VAL A 264 8.55 -7.00 -5.40
N ILE A 265 9.05 -6.75 -6.62
CA ILE A 265 10.39 -7.21 -7.02
C ILE A 265 11.48 -6.73 -6.06
N VAL A 266 11.49 -5.43 -5.73
CA VAL A 266 12.56 -4.83 -4.91
C VAL A 266 12.38 -5.17 -3.42
N THR A 267 11.15 -5.11 -2.90
CA THR A 267 10.86 -5.44 -1.48
C THR A 267 11.14 -6.91 -1.17
N SER A 268 11.00 -7.78 -2.17
CA SER A 268 11.22 -9.22 -2.04
C SER A 268 12.67 -9.68 -2.22
N ILE A 269 13.65 -8.77 -2.36
CA ILE A 269 15.09 -9.14 -2.47
C ILE A 269 15.52 -10.12 -1.37
N PRO A 270 15.20 -9.91 -0.07
CA PRO A 270 15.52 -10.89 0.98
C PRO A 270 14.89 -12.26 0.77
N VAL A 271 13.67 -12.31 0.22
CA VAL A 271 12.97 -13.56 -0.12
C VAL A 271 13.68 -14.28 -1.27
N TRP A 272 14.09 -13.55 -2.32
CA TRP A 272 14.85 -14.14 -3.43
C TRP A 272 16.18 -14.71 -2.94
N ASN A 273 16.89 -13.99 -2.07
CA ASN A 273 18.11 -14.47 -1.43
C ASN A 273 17.90 -15.76 -0.65
N ALA A 274 16.84 -15.85 0.15
CA ALA A 274 16.53 -17.06 0.91
C ALA A 274 16.15 -18.25 0.02
N ILE A 275 15.40 -18.03 -1.07
CA ILE A 275 14.97 -19.11 -1.98
C ILE A 275 16.12 -19.63 -2.84
N PHE A 276 16.93 -18.73 -3.40
CA PHE A 276 17.97 -19.08 -4.38
C PHE A 276 19.38 -19.17 -3.79
N GLY A 277 19.54 -18.93 -2.48
CA GLY A 277 20.83 -18.89 -1.81
C GLY A 277 21.75 -17.75 -2.29
N THR A 278 21.16 -16.69 -2.86
CA THR A 278 21.92 -15.53 -3.36
C THR A 278 22.22 -14.53 -2.25
N LYS A 279 23.18 -13.62 -2.50
CA LYS A 279 23.55 -12.53 -1.58
C LYS A 279 23.39 -11.17 -2.28
N MET A 280 22.25 -10.97 -2.94
CA MET A 280 21.95 -9.71 -3.60
C MET A 280 21.74 -8.64 -2.52
N ALA A 281 22.60 -7.63 -2.52
CA ALA A 281 22.44 -6.48 -1.64
C ALA A 281 21.22 -5.65 -2.08
N PRO A 282 20.54 -4.96 -1.14
CA PRO A 282 19.57 -3.92 -1.48
C PRO A 282 20.20 -2.86 -2.41
N PRO A 283 19.39 -2.16 -3.22
CA PRO A 283 19.90 -1.05 -4.04
C PRO A 283 20.66 -0.02 -3.20
N ALA A 284 21.73 0.55 -3.74
CA ALA A 284 22.58 1.51 -3.01
C ALA A 284 21.84 2.80 -2.61
N GLU A 285 20.93 3.28 -3.45
CA GLU A 285 20.07 4.44 -3.17
C GLU A 285 18.59 4.04 -3.29
N PRO A 286 18.05 3.24 -2.34
CA PRO A 286 16.73 2.65 -2.47
C PRO A 286 15.64 3.72 -2.53
N VAL A 287 15.70 4.73 -1.66
CA VAL A 287 14.74 5.84 -1.63
C VAL A 287 14.68 6.58 -2.97
N ARG A 288 15.84 6.88 -3.57
CA ARG A 288 15.89 7.58 -4.86
C ARG A 288 15.34 6.72 -5.99
N LEU A 289 15.67 5.42 -6.01
CA LEU A 289 15.13 4.46 -6.97
C LEU A 289 13.60 4.43 -6.91
N TYR A 290 13.03 4.24 -5.71
CA TYR A 290 11.58 4.21 -5.54
C TYR A 290 10.95 5.55 -5.90
N ASN A 291 11.49 6.68 -5.42
CA ASN A 291 10.95 8.01 -5.73
C ASN A 291 10.88 8.27 -7.23
N ILE A 292 11.96 8.02 -7.99
CA ILE A 292 11.96 8.27 -9.44
C ILE A 292 10.97 7.35 -10.15
N VAL A 293 11.01 6.04 -9.86
CA VAL A 293 10.19 5.06 -10.58
C VAL A 293 8.70 5.20 -10.23
N GLN A 294 8.36 5.33 -8.95
CA GLN A 294 6.99 5.50 -8.50
C GLN A 294 6.43 6.87 -8.89
N SER A 295 7.27 7.92 -8.93
CA SER A 295 6.85 9.22 -9.48
C SER A 295 6.55 9.13 -10.97
N ALA A 296 7.32 8.38 -11.76
CA ALA A 296 7.03 8.17 -13.17
C ALA A 296 5.67 7.48 -13.39
N PHE A 297 5.35 6.48 -12.57
CA PHE A 297 4.00 5.88 -12.56
C PHE A 297 2.93 6.89 -12.12
N ALA A 298 3.20 7.69 -11.08
CA ALA A 298 2.28 8.71 -10.58
C ALA A 298 1.99 9.81 -11.62
N VAL A 299 2.95 10.20 -12.46
CA VAL A 299 2.72 11.13 -13.59
C VAL A 299 1.64 10.57 -14.52
N VAL A 300 1.75 9.30 -14.92
CA VAL A 300 0.76 8.68 -15.81
C VAL A 300 -0.59 8.57 -15.12
N ILE A 301 -0.63 8.10 -13.87
CA ILE A 301 -1.89 7.95 -13.12
C ILE A 301 -2.61 9.28 -12.92
N THR A 302 -1.89 10.34 -12.52
CA THR A 302 -2.51 11.66 -12.29
C THR A 302 -3.03 12.29 -13.59
N LEU A 303 -2.35 12.11 -14.71
CA LEU A 303 -2.89 12.51 -16.02
C LEU A 303 -4.15 11.72 -16.38
N LEU A 304 -4.16 10.40 -16.18
CA LEU A 304 -5.33 9.55 -16.45
C LEU A 304 -6.51 9.88 -15.54
N MET A 305 -6.27 10.25 -14.28
CA MET A 305 -7.31 10.67 -13.32
C MET A 305 -8.09 11.90 -13.82
N GLY A 306 -7.47 12.79 -14.60
CA GLY A 306 -8.14 13.90 -15.25
C GLY A 306 -8.72 13.54 -16.62
N PHE A 307 -7.92 12.86 -17.46
CA PHE A 307 -8.29 12.50 -18.84
C PHE A 307 -9.55 11.62 -18.90
N ALA A 308 -9.63 10.59 -18.06
CA ALA A 308 -10.75 9.65 -18.03
C ALA A 308 -12.09 10.32 -17.65
N GLN A 309 -12.04 11.46 -16.95
CA GLN A 309 -13.23 12.22 -16.56
C GLN A 309 -13.90 12.91 -17.75
N PHE A 310 -13.16 13.24 -18.81
CA PHE A 310 -13.75 13.84 -20.01
C PHE A 310 -14.27 12.80 -21.01
N LEU A 311 -13.98 11.52 -20.78
CA LEU A 311 -14.45 10.40 -21.60
C LEU A 311 -15.78 9.85 -21.09
N LYS A 312 -16.60 9.33 -22.00
CA LYS A 312 -17.83 8.57 -21.74
C LYS A 312 -17.57 7.08 -21.95
N TYR A 313 -18.37 6.24 -21.30
CA TYR A 313 -18.35 4.80 -21.59
C TYR A 313 -18.75 4.54 -23.05
N LYS A 314 -18.17 3.51 -23.65
CA LYS A 314 -18.35 3.08 -25.04
C LYS A 314 -17.76 4.04 -26.07
N ARG A 315 -18.26 5.27 -26.15
CA ARG A 315 -17.77 6.25 -27.15
C ARG A 315 -17.89 7.69 -26.68
N THR A 316 -16.84 8.46 -26.97
CA THR A 316 -16.76 9.89 -26.75
C THR A 316 -16.57 10.62 -28.08
N ASP A 317 -17.12 11.84 -28.18
CA ASP A 317 -16.78 12.74 -29.27
C ASP A 317 -15.33 13.24 -29.12
N ALA A 318 -14.48 12.94 -30.08
CA ALA A 318 -13.04 13.20 -30.00
C ALA A 318 -12.72 14.71 -29.94
N THR A 319 -13.46 15.54 -30.69
CA THR A 319 -13.23 16.98 -30.74
C THR A 319 -13.54 17.64 -29.40
N THR A 320 -14.70 17.38 -28.82
CA THR A 320 -15.07 17.89 -27.49
C THR A 320 -14.09 17.43 -26.42
N PHE A 321 -13.69 16.16 -26.50
CA PHE A 321 -12.72 15.55 -25.60
C PHE A 321 -11.35 16.25 -25.66
N LEU A 322 -10.80 16.45 -26.86
CA LEU A 322 -9.50 17.08 -27.08
C LEU A 322 -9.50 18.55 -26.64
N ILE A 323 -10.52 19.32 -27.00
CA ILE A 323 -10.64 20.73 -26.61
C ILE A 323 -10.63 20.85 -25.08
N ARG A 324 -11.45 20.06 -24.37
CA ARG A 324 -11.50 20.09 -22.91
C ARG A 324 -10.16 19.67 -22.30
N SER A 325 -9.56 18.60 -22.79
CA SER A 325 -8.27 18.13 -22.26
C SER A 325 -7.18 19.18 -22.42
N VAL A 326 -7.04 19.79 -23.61
CA VAL A 326 -6.05 20.83 -23.89
C VAL A 326 -6.26 22.06 -23.02
N VAL A 327 -7.49 22.56 -22.90
CA VAL A 327 -7.80 23.72 -22.07
C VAL A 327 -7.38 23.49 -20.62
N TYR A 328 -7.75 22.35 -20.03
CA TYR A 328 -7.41 22.04 -18.64
C TYR A 328 -5.91 21.75 -18.46
N LEU A 329 -5.23 21.18 -19.44
CA LEU A 329 -3.78 21.01 -19.42
C LEU A 329 -3.04 22.35 -19.46
N VAL A 330 -3.50 23.32 -20.25
CA VAL A 330 -2.92 24.67 -20.28
C VAL A 330 -3.10 25.36 -18.94
N PHE A 331 -4.29 25.33 -18.35
CA PHE A 331 -4.51 25.88 -17.00
C PHE A 331 -3.68 25.17 -15.94
N ALA A 332 -3.55 23.83 -16.02
CA ALA A 332 -2.69 23.07 -15.13
C ALA A 332 -1.23 23.52 -15.25
N ALA A 333 -0.72 23.73 -16.47
CA ALA A 333 0.65 24.20 -16.69
C ALA A 333 0.89 25.58 -16.07
N LEU A 334 -0.04 26.51 -16.23
CA LEU A 334 0.04 27.84 -15.64
C LEU A 334 0.07 27.78 -14.10
N ILE A 335 -0.86 27.02 -13.50
CA ILE A 335 -0.93 26.87 -12.04
C ILE A 335 0.31 26.14 -11.50
N THR A 336 0.80 25.11 -12.19
CA THR A 336 2.05 24.44 -11.81
C THR A 336 3.25 25.39 -11.88
N GLY A 337 3.32 26.26 -12.90
CA GLY A 337 4.34 27.30 -12.97
C GLY A 337 4.28 28.25 -11.77
N VAL A 338 3.09 28.68 -11.36
CA VAL A 338 2.90 29.50 -10.16
C VAL A 338 3.30 28.75 -8.90
N ILE A 339 2.92 27.48 -8.75
CA ILE A 339 3.29 26.65 -7.59
C ILE A 339 4.82 26.56 -7.48
N ILE A 340 5.52 26.22 -8.57
CA ILE A 340 6.99 26.12 -8.59
C ILE A 340 7.63 27.47 -8.26
N TRP A 341 7.07 28.56 -8.79
CA TRP A 341 7.57 29.90 -8.54
C TRP A 341 7.45 30.31 -7.07
N VAL A 342 6.29 30.07 -6.45
CA VAL A 342 6.04 30.42 -5.04
C VAL A 342 6.81 29.50 -4.09
N SER A 343 6.89 28.20 -4.41
CA SER A 343 7.57 27.22 -3.55
C SER A 343 9.10 27.24 -3.67
N GLY A 344 9.65 27.94 -4.66
CA GLY A 344 11.09 28.02 -4.91
C GLY A 344 11.70 26.72 -5.47
N LEU A 345 10.89 25.82 -6.04
CA LEU A 345 11.32 24.49 -6.52
C LEU A 345 11.98 24.53 -7.91
N TYR A 346 12.73 25.57 -8.23
CA TYR A 346 13.27 25.82 -9.57
C TYR A 346 14.22 24.73 -10.08
N HIS A 347 14.90 24.03 -9.17
CA HIS A 347 15.91 23.01 -9.47
C HIS A 347 15.46 21.58 -9.15
N THR A 348 14.16 21.36 -8.94
CA THR A 348 13.63 20.01 -8.71
C THR A 348 13.76 19.15 -9.97
N GLN A 349 13.85 17.83 -9.81
CA GLN A 349 13.90 16.92 -10.95
C GLN A 349 12.60 17.01 -11.77
N THR A 350 12.72 16.92 -13.09
CA THR A 350 11.59 17.07 -14.03
C THR A 350 10.42 16.15 -13.69
N VAL A 351 10.68 14.93 -13.23
CA VAL A 351 9.64 13.96 -12.86
C VAL A 351 8.72 14.50 -11.75
N TYR A 352 9.26 15.22 -10.76
CA TYR A 352 8.46 15.77 -9.66
C TYR A 352 7.62 16.97 -10.13
N THR A 353 8.16 17.80 -11.02
CA THR A 353 7.38 18.85 -11.70
C THR A 353 6.22 18.27 -12.49
N LEU A 354 6.43 17.14 -13.18
CA LEU A 354 5.37 16.44 -13.91
C LEU A 354 4.32 15.83 -12.97
N VAL A 355 4.71 15.37 -11.78
CA VAL A 355 3.75 14.90 -10.76
C VAL A 355 2.86 16.06 -10.28
N ILE A 356 3.44 17.22 -9.98
CA ILE A 356 2.66 18.42 -9.61
C ILE A 356 1.72 18.79 -10.76
N PHE A 357 2.22 18.83 -11.99
CA PHE A 357 1.43 19.12 -13.19
C PHE A 357 0.24 18.19 -13.37
N GLY A 358 0.48 16.88 -13.38
CA GLY A 358 -0.58 15.87 -13.51
C GLY A 358 -1.58 15.95 -12.35
N SER A 359 -1.11 16.22 -11.14
CA SER A 359 -1.97 16.36 -9.96
C SER A 359 -2.85 17.61 -10.03
N VAL A 360 -2.30 18.76 -10.43
CA VAL A 360 -3.10 19.98 -10.67
C VAL A 360 -4.14 19.74 -11.75
N TYR A 361 -3.76 19.08 -12.86
CA TYR A 361 -4.70 18.70 -13.91
C TYR A 361 -5.82 17.80 -13.37
N ALA A 362 -5.49 16.79 -12.55
CA ALA A 362 -6.47 15.93 -11.90
C ALA A 362 -7.42 16.72 -10.99
N VAL A 363 -6.91 17.67 -10.20
CA VAL A 363 -7.74 18.55 -9.35
C VAL A 363 -8.73 19.35 -10.20
N LEU A 364 -8.24 20.05 -11.22
CA LEU A 364 -9.08 20.89 -12.09
C LEU A 364 -10.15 20.05 -12.80
N ALA A 365 -9.77 18.91 -13.39
CA ALA A 365 -10.69 18.05 -14.11
C ALA A 365 -11.80 17.48 -13.19
N ASN A 366 -11.44 17.02 -11.98
CA ASN A 366 -12.40 16.47 -11.03
C ASN A 366 -13.23 17.56 -10.31
N ALA A 367 -12.73 18.80 -10.20
CA ALA A 367 -13.48 19.92 -9.63
C ALA A 367 -14.76 20.23 -10.42
N THR A 368 -14.76 19.98 -11.73
CA THR A 368 -15.96 20.13 -12.57
C THR A 368 -17.11 19.20 -12.13
N TYR A 369 -16.78 18.00 -11.68
CA TYR A 369 -17.74 17.02 -11.17
C TYR A 369 -18.19 17.33 -9.73
N LEU A 370 -17.37 18.02 -8.94
CA LEU A 370 -17.83 18.58 -7.67
C LEU A 370 -18.80 19.74 -7.89
N ALA A 371 -18.55 20.59 -8.89
CA ALA A 371 -19.47 21.69 -9.21
C ALA A 371 -20.87 21.21 -9.64
N ASP A 372 -20.97 19.99 -10.17
CA ASP A 372 -22.23 19.33 -10.51
C ASP A 372 -23.11 18.99 -9.28
N ILE A 373 -22.56 19.06 -8.05
CA ILE A 373 -23.34 18.99 -6.78
C ILE A 373 -24.35 20.13 -6.71
N PHE A 374 -23.94 21.34 -7.07
CA PHE A 374 -24.82 22.51 -7.10
C PHE A 374 -25.95 22.38 -8.12
N LYS A 375 -25.86 21.40 -9.02
CA LYS A 375 -26.89 21.03 -10.00
C LYS A 375 -27.68 19.78 -9.59
N GLY A 376 -27.53 19.31 -8.35
CA GLY A 376 -28.22 18.13 -7.80
C GLY A 376 -27.68 16.77 -8.26
N LYS A 377 -26.52 16.71 -8.92
CA LYS A 377 -25.95 15.44 -9.43
C LYS A 377 -24.92 14.86 -8.46
N THR A 378 -25.33 13.90 -7.63
CA THR A 378 -24.47 13.36 -6.55
C THR A 378 -23.71 12.07 -6.91
N LYS A 379 -24.06 11.39 -8.01
CA LYS A 379 -23.56 10.02 -8.32
C LYS A 379 -22.04 9.90 -8.48
N LEU A 380 -21.34 10.96 -8.88
CA LEU A 380 -19.90 10.93 -9.17
C LEU A 380 -19.04 11.66 -8.12
N VAL A 381 -19.67 12.23 -7.09
CA VAL A 381 -19.00 13.08 -6.09
C VAL A 381 -17.95 12.30 -5.32
N GLY A 382 -18.24 11.08 -4.88
CA GLY A 382 -17.28 10.28 -4.11
C GLY A 382 -15.98 10.02 -4.87
N SER A 383 -16.08 9.74 -6.18
CA SER A 383 -14.89 9.56 -7.03
C SER A 383 -14.11 10.87 -7.21
N ALA A 384 -14.81 12.00 -7.41
CA ALA A 384 -14.16 13.30 -7.54
C ALA A 384 -13.42 13.71 -6.25
N VAL A 385 -14.05 13.53 -5.09
CA VAL A 385 -13.43 13.82 -3.78
C VAL A 385 -12.17 12.96 -3.57
N ALA A 386 -12.26 11.65 -3.83
CA ALA A 386 -11.13 10.74 -3.67
C ALA A 386 -9.94 11.14 -4.56
N HIS A 387 -10.19 11.44 -5.84
CA HIS A 387 -9.14 11.83 -6.78
C HIS A 387 -8.53 13.20 -6.47
N ILE A 388 -9.34 14.18 -6.08
CA ILE A 388 -8.84 15.50 -5.65
C ILE A 388 -7.99 15.35 -4.40
N GLY A 389 -8.45 14.58 -3.40
CA GLY A 389 -7.70 14.33 -2.18
C GLY A 389 -6.34 13.69 -2.47
N PHE A 390 -6.29 12.66 -3.32
CA PHE A 390 -5.04 12.01 -3.71
C PHE A 390 -4.10 12.96 -4.48
N ALA A 391 -4.64 13.76 -5.41
CA ALA A 391 -3.85 14.73 -6.15
C ALA A 391 -3.27 15.83 -5.24
N LEU A 392 -4.05 16.33 -4.28
CA LEU A 392 -3.56 17.29 -3.28
C LEU A 392 -2.50 16.69 -2.38
N LEU A 393 -2.66 15.42 -1.98
CA LEU A 393 -1.64 14.68 -1.23
C LEU A 393 -0.31 14.63 -1.99
N LEU A 394 -0.33 14.34 -3.29
CA LEU A 394 0.90 14.31 -4.11
C LEU A 394 1.55 15.69 -4.27
N ILE A 395 0.76 16.75 -4.46
CA ILE A 395 1.28 18.13 -4.51
C ILE A 395 1.96 18.47 -3.18
N GLY A 396 1.26 18.22 -2.06
CA GLY A 396 1.78 18.46 -0.72
C GLY A 396 3.06 17.66 -0.45
N ALA A 397 3.08 16.38 -0.85
CA ALA A 397 4.23 15.50 -0.72
C ALA A 397 5.48 16.05 -1.43
N VAL A 398 5.35 16.43 -2.70
CA VAL A 398 6.47 16.96 -3.49
C VAL A 398 6.94 18.31 -2.95
N ILE A 399 6.02 19.19 -2.54
CA ILE A 399 6.40 20.49 -1.95
C ILE A 399 7.12 20.28 -0.61
N ALA A 400 6.56 19.46 0.28
CA ALA A 400 7.15 19.18 1.58
C ALA A 400 8.55 18.58 1.45
N ALA A 401 8.73 17.58 0.58
CA ALA A 401 10.03 16.95 0.35
C ALA A 401 11.01 17.87 -0.40
N GLY A 402 10.54 18.67 -1.36
CA GLY A 402 11.39 19.55 -2.14
C GLY A 402 11.84 20.83 -1.40
N THR A 403 11.12 21.21 -0.34
CA THR A 403 11.42 22.40 0.46
C THR A 403 11.97 22.07 1.86
N SER A 404 12.11 20.79 2.20
CA SER A 404 12.67 20.35 3.47
C SER A 404 14.10 20.86 3.63
N LYS A 405 14.44 21.34 4.83
CA LYS A 405 15.78 21.76 5.21
C LYS A 405 16.16 21.08 6.51
N VAL A 406 17.39 20.58 6.56
CA VAL A 406 17.98 20.07 7.80
C VAL A 406 18.26 21.26 8.71
N ILE A 407 17.71 21.22 9.92
CA ILE A 407 17.83 22.31 10.90
C ILE A 407 18.85 22.00 12.01
N THR A 408 19.22 20.72 12.19
CA THR A 408 20.18 20.28 13.20
C THR A 408 21.10 19.20 12.66
N ILE A 409 22.39 19.29 13.01
CA ILE A 409 23.42 18.33 12.64
C ILE A 409 24.20 17.92 13.91
N ASN A 410 24.42 16.63 14.08
CA ASN A 410 25.24 16.05 15.12
C ASN A 410 26.72 16.06 14.71
N ASP A 411 27.48 16.98 15.30
CA ASP A 411 28.92 17.06 15.12
C ASP A 411 29.72 16.45 16.29
N SER A 412 29.03 15.78 17.23
CA SER A 412 29.67 15.21 18.44
C SER A 412 30.49 13.94 18.20
N GLY A 413 30.42 13.35 17.00
CA GLY A 413 31.08 12.08 16.67
C GLY A 413 30.43 10.83 17.29
N VAL A 414 29.43 10.98 18.15
CA VAL A 414 28.68 9.88 18.79
C VAL A 414 27.38 9.63 18.03
N GLY A 415 27.25 8.46 17.39
CA GLY A 415 26.02 8.05 16.70
C GLY A 415 24.92 7.53 17.64
N PHE A 416 23.65 7.58 17.22
CA PHE A 416 22.49 7.11 17.99
C PHE A 416 22.23 5.59 17.90
N GLY A 417 23.25 4.82 17.49
CA GLY A 417 23.17 3.38 17.30
C GLY A 417 22.80 2.96 15.87
N THR A 418 23.02 1.68 15.57
CA THR A 418 22.90 1.09 14.22
C THR A 418 21.48 1.09 13.67
N GLU A 419 20.45 1.06 14.52
CA GLU A 419 19.05 1.13 14.06
C GLU A 419 18.67 2.51 13.49
N PHE A 420 19.26 3.59 14.01
CA PHE A 420 19.06 4.94 13.46
C PHE A 420 19.77 5.11 12.09
N GLU A 421 20.89 4.42 11.88
CA GLU A 421 21.63 4.45 10.61
C GLU A 421 20.89 3.73 9.47
N LYS A 422 20.00 2.77 9.78
CA LYS A 422 19.17 2.08 8.78
C LYS A 422 18.11 2.99 8.13
N VAL A 423 17.83 4.12 8.76
CA VAL A 423 16.65 4.95 8.50
C VAL A 423 16.99 6.27 7.79
N GLY A 424 18.27 6.67 7.78
CA GLY A 424 18.72 7.91 7.16
C GLY A 424 20.08 8.35 7.68
N ASN A 425 20.43 9.61 7.43
CA ASN A 425 21.65 10.19 7.99
C ASN A 425 21.48 10.36 9.50
N SER A 426 22.09 9.48 10.29
CA SER A 426 22.04 9.50 11.77
C SER A 426 22.64 10.77 12.39
N ARG A 427 23.28 11.61 11.57
CA ARG A 427 23.81 12.92 11.97
C ARG A 427 22.82 14.06 11.79
N GLU A 428 21.68 13.88 11.13
CA GLU A 428 20.76 14.99 10.86
C GLU A 428 19.52 14.92 11.76
N ASN A 429 18.83 16.04 11.94
CA ASN A 429 17.51 16.14 12.58
C ASN A 429 17.49 15.60 14.03
N LEU A 430 18.47 16.02 14.83
CA LEU A 430 18.43 15.82 16.27
C LEU A 430 17.21 16.46 16.90
N ARG A 431 16.59 15.72 17.83
CA ARG A 431 15.53 16.24 18.69
C ARG A 431 16.05 17.47 19.45
N LEU A 432 15.39 18.60 19.23
CA LEU A 432 15.56 19.80 20.04
C LEU A 432 14.46 19.82 21.10
N ASP A 433 14.85 19.85 22.37
CA ASP A 433 13.88 20.09 23.44
C ASP A 433 13.51 21.58 23.46
N PHE A 434 12.21 21.84 23.52
CA PHE A 434 11.66 23.19 23.54
C PHE A 434 12.25 24.00 24.70
N ASN A 435 12.77 25.20 24.41
CA ASN A 435 13.49 26.08 25.35
C ASN A 435 14.84 25.58 25.90
N THR A 436 15.43 24.52 25.34
CA THR A 436 16.80 24.12 25.69
C THR A 436 17.78 24.80 24.74
N PRO A 437 18.67 25.71 25.20
CA PRO A 437 19.66 26.33 24.34
C PRO A 437 20.69 25.29 23.90
N THR A 438 20.53 24.75 22.70
CA THR A 438 21.56 23.95 22.02
C THR A 438 22.40 24.88 21.17
N LYS A 439 23.73 24.82 21.32
CA LYS A 439 24.64 25.46 20.36
C LYS A 439 24.39 24.83 18.99
N VAL A 440 23.90 25.65 18.05
CA VAL A 440 23.75 25.29 16.63
C VAL A 440 25.11 25.24 15.98
#